data_AF-A0AA38XQB8-F1
#
_entry.id   AF-A0AA38XQB8-F1
#
_cell.length_a   1.000
_cell.length_b   1.000
_cell.length_c   1.000
_cell.angle_alpha   90.00
_cell.angle_beta   90.00
_cell.angle_gamma   90.00
#
_symmetry.space_group_name_H-M   'P 1'
#
loop_
_entity.id
_entity.type
_entity.pdbx_description
1 polymer ?
#
loop_
_entity_poly.entity_id
_entity_poly.type
_entity_poly.pdbx_seq_one_letter_code
_entity_poly.pdbx_strand_id
1 'polypeptide(L)'
;MYTTFAFLVKVPHLATEDFINYYENNHVPLINRLAGPENQPLVYKRRYTHRDDPTHIVAKATIDAFGQPIPAPDLKHITPSTTSSASFATDPGNVDFDVITEVGFAEKEGMMKWMVAVGTGENGRVVAEDEARFLWRERTRAVTVEERVSFG
;
A
#
# COMPACT_ATOMS: atom_id res chain seq x y z
N MET A 1 -14.93 -13.41 8.15
CA MET A 1 -14.27 -12.15 8.55
C MET A 1 -14.17 -11.27 7.32
N TYR A 2 -14.10 -9.96 7.46
CA TYR A 2 -13.87 -9.04 6.34
C TYR A 2 -12.54 -8.34 6.52
N THR A 3 -11.71 -8.34 5.48
CA THR A 3 -10.37 -7.76 5.54
C THR A 3 -10.18 -6.82 4.37
N THR A 4 -9.75 -5.60 4.65
CA THR A 4 -9.34 -4.63 3.63
C THR A 4 -7.82 -4.69 3.51
N PHE A 5 -7.34 -4.96 2.31
CA PHE A 5 -5.93 -4.81 1.94
C PHE A 5 -5.77 -3.52 1.13
N ALA A 6 -5.03 -2.58 1.68
CA ALA A 6 -4.63 -1.36 0.99
C ALA A 6 -3.16 -1.44 0.56
N PHE A 7 -2.92 -1.23 -0.72
CA PHE A 7 -1.62 -1.20 -1.38
C PHE A 7 -1.25 0.27 -1.58
N LEU A 8 -0.48 0.82 -0.65
CA LEU A 8 -0.18 2.25 -0.61
C LEU A 8 1.19 2.52 -1.23
N VAL A 9 1.30 3.64 -1.92
CA VAL A 9 2.55 4.12 -2.52
C VAL A 9 2.95 5.40 -1.82
N LYS A 10 4.22 5.51 -1.41
CA LYS A 10 4.74 6.74 -0.81
C LYS A 10 4.98 7.80 -1.88
N VAL A 11 4.90 9.08 -1.50
CA VAL A 11 5.31 10.17 -2.40
C VAL A 11 6.78 10.01 -2.82
N PRO A 12 7.14 10.32 -4.08
CA PRO A 12 8.44 9.95 -4.63
C PRO A 12 9.64 10.64 -3.97
N HIS A 13 9.41 11.79 -3.34
CA HIS A 13 10.45 12.58 -2.68
C HIS A 13 10.77 12.13 -1.25
N LEU A 14 9.99 11.20 -0.68
CA LEU A 14 10.17 10.76 0.71
C LEU A 14 11.08 9.53 0.78
N ALA A 15 12.07 9.53 1.66
CA ALA A 15 12.87 8.34 1.95
C ALA A 15 12.01 7.24 2.58
N THR A 16 12.39 5.97 2.42
CA THR A 16 11.61 4.85 2.97
C THR A 16 11.53 4.91 4.50
N GLU A 17 12.62 5.26 5.17
CA GLU A 17 12.64 5.41 6.64
C GLU A 17 11.72 6.54 7.11
N ASP A 18 11.78 7.72 6.48
CA ASP A 18 10.90 8.84 6.81
C ASP A 18 9.42 8.50 6.58
N PHE A 19 9.14 7.77 5.49
CA PHE A 19 7.80 7.25 5.20
C PHE A 19 7.29 6.32 6.30
N ILE A 20 8.09 5.31 6.70
CA ILE A 20 7.74 4.37 7.76
C ILE A 20 7.54 5.13 9.08
N ASN A 21 8.47 6.00 9.44
CA ASN A 21 8.41 6.78 10.67
C ASN A 21 7.16 7.66 10.71
N TYR A 22 6.83 8.37 9.62
CA TYR A 22 5.63 9.18 9.56
C TYR A 22 4.37 8.31 9.68
N TYR A 23 4.30 7.22 8.91
CA TYR A 23 3.12 6.36 8.88
C TYR A 23 2.85 5.70 10.24
N GLU A 24 3.89 5.19 10.90
CA GLU A 24 3.76 4.50 12.19
C GLU A 24 3.56 5.45 13.37
N ASN A 25 4.25 6.60 13.41
CA ASN A 25 4.25 7.47 14.59
C ASN A 25 3.30 8.67 14.49
N ASN A 26 2.69 8.93 13.32
CA ASN A 26 1.76 10.04 13.13
C ASN A 26 0.42 9.54 12.59
N HIS A 27 0.44 8.89 11.43
CA HIS A 27 -0.79 8.49 10.74
C HIS A 27 -1.56 7.39 11.48
N VAL A 28 -0.91 6.29 11.89
CA VAL A 28 -1.59 5.21 12.62
C VAL A 28 -2.22 5.72 13.94
N PRO A 29 -1.53 6.50 14.79
CA PRO A 29 -2.14 7.12 15.96
C PRO A 29 -3.33 8.05 15.62
N LEU A 30 -3.23 8.82 14.53
CA LEU A 30 -4.32 9.65 14.04
C LEU A 30 -5.55 8.80 13.70
N ILE A 31 -5.39 7.76 12.88
CA ILE A 31 -6.47 6.85 12.49
C ILE A 31 -7.12 6.19 13.70
N ASN A 32 -6.32 5.69 14.65
CA ASN A 32 -6.82 5.06 15.87
C ASN A 32 -7.68 6.04 16.69
N ARG A 33 -7.22 7.29 16.81
CA ARG A 33 -7.95 8.35 17.52
C ARG A 33 -9.27 8.69 16.83
N LEU A 34 -9.28 8.82 15.50
CA LEU A 34 -10.48 9.19 14.73
C LEU A 34 -11.52 8.06 14.66
N ALA A 35 -11.07 6.80 14.58
CA ALA A 35 -11.96 5.64 14.63
C ALA A 35 -12.70 5.57 15.98
N GLY A 36 -12.05 5.97 17.06
CA GLY A 36 -12.58 5.85 18.42
C GLY A 36 -12.55 4.41 18.94
N PRO A 37 -12.72 4.21 20.26
CA PRO A 37 -12.53 2.90 20.89
C PRO A 37 -13.55 1.84 20.45
N GLU A 38 -14.75 2.25 20.05
CA GLU A 38 -15.84 1.32 19.69
C GLU A 38 -15.76 0.79 18.25
N ASN A 39 -15.01 1.46 17.38
CA ASN A 39 -14.90 1.07 15.96
C ASN A 39 -13.55 0.42 15.62
N GLN A 40 -12.74 0.03 16.60
CA GLN A 40 -11.40 -0.49 16.34
C GLN A 40 -11.44 -1.78 15.51
N PRO A 41 -10.54 -1.92 14.51
CA PRO A 41 -10.39 -3.17 13.78
C PRO A 41 -9.80 -4.25 14.69
N LEU A 42 -10.10 -5.51 14.40
CA LEU A 42 -9.48 -6.66 15.08
C LEU A 42 -8.01 -6.81 14.71
N VAL A 43 -7.66 -6.43 13.49
CA VAL A 43 -6.31 -6.48 12.96
C VAL A 43 -6.00 -5.17 12.26
N TYR A 44 -4.84 -4.60 12.56
CA TYR A 44 -4.30 -3.48 11.81
C TYR A 44 -2.79 -3.70 11.64
N LYS A 45 -2.35 -4.16 10.47
CA LYS A 45 -0.94 -4.52 10.19
C LYS A 45 -0.43 -3.74 8.98
N ARG A 46 0.85 -3.37 9.00
CA ARG A 46 1.56 -2.79 7.87
C ARG A 46 2.75 -3.68 7.52
N ARG A 47 2.96 -3.95 6.23
CA ARG A 47 4.09 -4.74 5.71
C ARG A 47 4.78 -3.93 4.62
N TYR A 48 6.01 -3.50 4.89
CA TYR A 48 6.78 -2.64 4.02
C TYR A 48 7.61 -3.43 3.03
N THR A 49 7.71 -2.96 1.79
CA THR A 49 8.47 -3.64 0.74
C THR A 49 9.97 -3.37 0.81
N HIS A 50 10.42 -2.25 1.40
CA HIS A 50 11.84 -1.85 1.43
C HIS A 50 12.51 -1.94 0.05
N ARG A 51 11.92 -1.30 -0.97
CA ARG A 51 12.40 -1.37 -2.38
C ARG A 51 13.79 -0.77 -2.60
N ASP A 52 14.23 0.05 -1.66
CA ASP A 52 15.56 0.64 -1.59
C ASP A 52 16.62 -0.34 -1.04
N ASP A 53 16.22 -1.47 -0.46
CA ASP A 53 17.12 -2.52 0.00
C ASP A 53 17.64 -3.36 -1.19
N PRO A 54 18.97 -3.54 -1.34
CA PRO A 54 19.54 -4.34 -2.42
C PRO A 54 19.14 -5.82 -2.39
N THR A 55 18.60 -6.31 -1.27
CA THR A 55 18.09 -7.68 -1.08
C THR A 55 16.60 -7.83 -1.43
N HIS A 56 15.92 -6.75 -1.82
CA HIS A 56 14.50 -6.79 -2.17
C HIS A 56 14.25 -7.74 -3.36
N ILE A 57 13.38 -8.75 -3.15
CA ILE A 57 13.05 -9.75 -4.17
C ILE A 57 11.73 -9.39 -4.84
N VAL A 58 11.75 -9.23 -6.18
CA VAL A 58 10.55 -9.10 -7.00
C VAL A 58 10.53 -10.21 -8.05
N ALA A 59 9.50 -11.06 -7.99
CA ALA A 59 9.18 -11.98 -9.07
C ALA A 59 8.24 -11.28 -10.07
N LYS A 60 8.60 -11.27 -11.35
CA LYS A 60 7.76 -10.70 -12.41
C LYS A 60 6.82 -11.76 -12.97
N ALA A 61 5.55 -11.39 -13.12
CA ALA A 61 4.62 -12.17 -13.93
C ALA A 61 4.94 -11.97 -15.42
N THR A 62 4.88 -13.04 -16.22
CA THR A 62 5.02 -12.98 -17.68
C THR A 62 3.68 -12.94 -18.41
N ILE A 63 2.60 -13.25 -17.69
CA ILE A 63 1.21 -13.25 -18.18
C ILE A 63 0.31 -12.52 -17.17
N ASP A 64 -0.77 -11.91 -17.67
CA ASP A 64 -1.78 -11.26 -16.84
C ASP A 64 -2.79 -12.26 -16.24
N ALA A 65 -3.78 -11.74 -15.51
CA ALA A 65 -4.82 -12.56 -14.89
C ALA A 65 -5.69 -13.33 -15.91
N PHE A 66 -5.62 -12.98 -17.20
CA PHE A 66 -6.35 -13.60 -18.30
C PHE A 66 -5.43 -14.45 -19.21
N GLY A 67 -4.18 -14.67 -18.80
CA GLY A 67 -3.21 -15.46 -19.55
C GLY A 67 -2.60 -14.76 -20.76
N GLN A 68 -2.82 -13.45 -20.93
CA GLN A 68 -2.22 -12.67 -22.01
C GLN A 68 -0.79 -12.26 -21.62
N PRO A 69 0.17 -12.28 -22.55
CA PRO A 69 1.52 -11.80 -22.29
C PRO A 69 1.51 -10.36 -21.77
N ILE A 70 2.22 -10.11 -20.67
CA ILE A 70 2.45 -8.73 -20.22
C ILE A 70 3.50 -8.11 -21.16
N PRO A 71 3.19 -7.02 -21.87
CA PRO A 71 4.13 -6.41 -22.80
C PRO A 71 5.43 -6.04 -22.08
N ALA A 72 6.58 -6.45 -22.63
CA ALA A 72 7.86 -5.96 -22.14
C ALA A 72 7.92 -4.43 -22.35
N PRO A 73 8.47 -3.64 -21.40
CA PRO A 73 8.63 -2.21 -21.59
C PRO A 73 9.51 -1.93 -22.82
N ASP A 74 9.09 -1.00 -23.68
CA ASP A 74 9.83 -0.63 -24.90
C ASP A 74 11.07 0.19 -24.50
N LEU A 75 12.23 -0.46 -24.35
CA LEU A 75 13.49 0.11 -23.84
C LEU A 75 14.20 1.10 -24.81
N LYS A 76 13.49 1.77 -25.74
CA LYS A 76 14.11 2.51 -26.86
C LYS A 76 14.79 3.85 -26.51
N HIS A 77 14.89 4.23 -25.24
CA HIS A 77 15.58 5.47 -24.82
C HIS A 77 16.57 5.29 -23.66
N ILE A 78 17.36 4.21 -23.64
CA ILE A 78 18.56 4.12 -22.80
C ILE A 78 19.79 4.10 -23.70
N THR A 79 20.49 5.24 -23.81
CA THR A 79 21.82 5.29 -24.43
C THR A 79 22.82 4.49 -23.59
N PRO A 80 23.65 3.62 -24.17
CA PRO A 80 24.61 2.83 -23.40
C PRO A 80 25.81 3.72 -23.04
N SER A 81 25.98 4.03 -21.76
CA SER A 81 27.28 4.46 -21.24
C SER A 81 27.97 3.25 -20.64
N THR A 82 29.11 2.91 -21.24
CA THR A 82 29.95 1.76 -20.92
C THR A 82 30.61 1.96 -19.56
N THR A 83 30.09 1.30 -18.52
CA THR A 83 30.86 0.73 -17.39
C THR A 83 29.93 -0.21 -16.63
N SER A 84 30.39 -1.43 -16.37
CA SER A 84 29.69 -2.49 -15.67
C SER A 84 29.18 -2.07 -14.29
N SER A 85 27.87 -1.90 -14.18
CA SER A 85 27.09 -2.13 -12.97
C SER A 85 25.69 -2.48 -13.47
N ALA A 86 25.05 -3.50 -12.88
CA ALA A 86 23.73 -3.93 -13.32
C ALA A 86 22.75 -2.75 -13.24
N SER A 87 22.42 -2.15 -14.38
CA SER A 87 21.40 -1.13 -14.46
C SER A 87 20.05 -1.81 -14.38
N PHE A 88 19.45 -1.81 -13.19
CA PHE A 88 18.09 -2.29 -12.97
C PHE A 88 17.10 -1.29 -13.61
N ALA A 89 16.63 -1.59 -14.81
CA ALA A 89 15.53 -0.85 -15.41
C ALA A 89 14.24 -1.14 -14.62
N THR A 90 13.69 -0.12 -13.97
CA THR A 90 12.37 -0.16 -13.31
C THR A 90 11.27 -0.28 -14.36
N ASP A 91 10.45 -1.31 -14.24
CA ASP A 91 9.38 -1.67 -15.18
C ASP A 91 8.08 -1.89 -14.37
N PRO A 92 7.00 -1.11 -14.61
CA PRO A 92 5.83 -1.03 -13.74
C PRO A 92 4.84 -2.22 -13.81
N GLY A 93 5.22 -3.37 -14.36
CA GLY A 93 4.38 -4.57 -14.41
C GLY A 93 4.25 -5.35 -13.08
N ASN A 94 3.37 -4.87 -12.19
CA ASN A 94 2.40 -5.60 -11.35
C ASN A 94 2.52 -5.56 -9.81
N VAL A 95 3.66 -5.17 -9.21
CA VAL A 95 3.75 -4.85 -7.77
C VAL A 95 4.42 -3.50 -7.59
N ASP A 96 3.60 -2.47 -7.40
CA ASP A 96 4.04 -1.10 -7.19
C ASP A 96 3.30 -0.49 -6.01
N PHE A 97 3.76 -0.88 -4.82
CA PHE A 97 3.35 -0.36 -3.54
C PHE A 97 4.56 -0.39 -2.59
N ASP A 98 4.58 0.55 -1.66
CA ASP A 98 5.61 0.65 -0.62
C ASP A 98 5.18 -0.03 0.69
N VAL A 99 3.87 -0.18 0.88
CA VAL A 99 3.29 -0.88 2.04
C VAL A 99 1.99 -1.57 1.68
N ILE A 100 1.81 -2.77 2.23
CA ILE A 100 0.50 -3.43 2.33
C ILE A 100 -0.04 -3.16 3.73
N THR A 101 -1.19 -2.54 3.80
CA THR A 101 -1.93 -2.31 5.03
C THR A 101 -3.13 -3.26 5.08
N GLU A 102 -3.20 -4.06 6.13
CA GLU A 102 -4.29 -5.02 6.39
C GLU A 102 -5.14 -4.48 7.55
N VAL A 103 -6.44 -4.35 7.31
CA VAL A 103 -7.43 -3.94 8.32
C VAL A 103 -8.54 -4.98 8.37
N GLY A 104 -8.63 -5.72 9.48
CA GLY A 104 -9.53 -6.87 9.65
C GLY A 104 -10.68 -6.60 10.61
N PHE A 105 -11.87 -7.08 10.27
CA PHE A 105 -13.11 -6.89 11.03
C PHE A 105 -13.90 -8.20 11.12
N ALA A 106 -14.51 -8.49 12.27
CA ALA A 106 -15.37 -9.66 12.43
C ALA A 106 -16.50 -9.68 11.38
N GLU A 107 -17.15 -8.53 11.21
CA GLU A 107 -18.37 -8.35 10.43
C GLU A 107 -18.29 -7.13 9.52
N LYS A 108 -19.06 -7.16 8.44
CA LYS A 108 -19.12 -6.08 7.45
C LYS A 108 -19.63 -4.77 8.05
N GLU A 109 -20.52 -4.83 9.04
CA GLU A 109 -21.05 -3.63 9.70
C GLU A 109 -19.95 -2.87 10.46
N GLY A 110 -19.11 -3.58 11.22
CA GLY A 110 -17.97 -2.98 11.92
C GLY A 110 -16.98 -2.32 10.95
N MET A 111 -16.70 -2.97 9.82
CA MET A 111 -15.88 -2.39 8.75
C MET A 111 -16.48 -1.10 8.20
N MET A 112 -17.79 -1.09 7.90
CA MET A 112 -18.47 0.11 7.39
C MET A 112 -18.47 1.25 8.41
N LYS A 113 -18.71 0.94 9.69
CA LYS A 113 -18.64 1.93 10.79
C LYS A 113 -17.25 2.57 10.88
N TRP A 114 -16.20 1.76 10.84
CA TRP A 114 -14.82 2.25 10.84
C TRP A 114 -14.53 3.11 9.61
N MET A 115 -14.89 2.65 8.40
CA MET A 115 -14.69 3.42 7.15
C MET A 115 -15.42 4.77 7.18
N VAL A 116 -16.64 4.81 7.73
CA VAL A 116 -17.39 6.06 7.89
C VAL A 116 -16.70 6.97 8.91
N ALA A 117 -16.29 6.43 10.05
CA ALA A 117 -15.65 7.19 11.12
C ALA A 117 -14.34 7.87 10.68
N VAL A 118 -13.53 7.21 9.85
CA VAL A 118 -12.23 7.74 9.41
C VAL A 118 -12.29 8.43 8.05
N GLY A 119 -13.22 8.02 7.17
CA GLY A 119 -13.22 8.39 5.75
C GLY A 119 -14.25 9.44 5.35
N THR A 120 -15.13 9.90 6.26
CA THR A 120 -16.21 10.84 5.92
C THR A 120 -16.18 12.10 6.76
N GLY A 121 -16.86 13.15 6.27
CA GLY A 121 -16.99 14.43 6.95
C GLY A 121 -15.63 15.07 7.26
N GLU A 122 -15.54 15.69 8.44
CA GLU A 122 -14.32 16.37 8.89
C GLU A 122 -13.17 15.40 9.13
N ASN A 123 -13.43 14.21 9.68
CA ASN A 123 -12.40 13.19 9.87
C ASN A 123 -11.80 12.76 8.54
N GLY A 124 -12.63 12.53 7.51
CA GLY A 124 -12.16 12.21 6.17
C GLY A 124 -11.28 13.31 5.56
N ARG A 125 -11.60 14.58 5.80
CA ARG A 125 -10.76 15.72 5.37
C ARG A 125 -9.40 15.70 6.09
N VAL A 126 -9.40 15.52 7.41
CA VAL A 126 -8.18 15.43 8.21
C VAL A 126 -7.30 14.26 7.75
N VAL A 127 -7.89 13.09 7.50
CA VAL A 127 -7.16 11.93 6.97
C VAL A 127 -6.61 12.21 5.58
N ALA A 128 -7.39 12.82 4.68
CA ALA A 128 -6.90 13.16 3.35
C ALA A 128 -5.73 14.15 3.37
N GLU A 129 -5.75 15.13 4.26
CA GLU A 129 -4.67 16.11 4.45
C GLU A 129 -3.42 15.49 5.07
N ASP A 130 -3.60 14.55 5.99
CA ASP A 130 -2.49 13.78 6.55
C ASP A 130 -1.86 12.84 5.51
N GLU A 131 -2.68 12.08 4.77
CA GLU A 131 -2.25 11.20 3.69
C GLU A 131 -1.47 11.96 2.60
N ALA A 132 -1.90 13.17 2.24
CA ALA A 132 -1.22 13.98 1.22
C ALA A 132 0.24 14.31 1.54
N ARG A 133 0.67 14.18 2.81
CA ARG A 133 2.05 14.44 3.25
C ARG A 133 3.00 13.30 2.89
N PHE A 134 2.50 12.07 2.76
CA PHE A 134 3.36 10.89 2.67
C PHE A 134 2.88 9.84 1.66
N LEU A 135 1.62 9.85 1.24
CA LEU A 135 1.04 8.94 0.25
C LEU A 135 0.80 9.59 -1.10
N TRP A 136 1.13 8.83 -2.15
CA TRP A 136 0.71 9.11 -3.52
C TRP A 136 -0.68 8.51 -3.76
N ARG A 137 -1.73 9.27 -3.43
CA ARG A 137 -3.12 8.80 -3.42
C ARG A 137 -3.59 8.27 -4.78
N GLU A 138 -3.18 8.87 -5.90
CA GLU A 138 -3.53 8.42 -7.25
C GLU A 138 -3.03 7.00 -7.58
N ARG A 139 -2.03 6.51 -6.84
CA ARG A 139 -1.46 5.16 -7.02
C ARG A 139 -1.90 4.19 -5.93
N THR A 140 -2.60 4.70 -4.91
CA THR A 140 -3.13 3.90 -3.81
C THR A 140 -4.30 3.06 -4.31
N ARG A 141 -4.28 1.78 -3.97
CA ARG A 141 -5.33 0.82 -4.33
C ARG A 141 -5.79 0.11 -3.06
N ALA A 142 -7.07 -0.20 -2.96
CA ALA A 142 -7.58 -1.00 -1.87
C ALA A 142 -8.58 -2.04 -2.39
N VAL A 143 -8.57 -3.22 -1.79
CA VAL A 143 -9.53 -4.28 -2.04
C VAL A 143 -10.05 -4.79 -0.71
N THR A 144 -11.35 -5.07 -0.66
CA THR A 144 -11.95 -5.76 0.48
C THR A 144 -12.25 -7.19 0.07
N VAL A 145 -11.88 -8.12 0.92
CA VAL A 145 -12.10 -9.55 0.72
C VAL A 145 -12.94 -10.11 1.86
N GLU A 146 -13.73 -11.14 1.54
CA GLU A 146 -14.28 -12.03 2.55
C GLU A 146 -13.21 -13.07 2.90
N GLU A 147 -12.84 -13.13 4.17
CA GLU A 147 -11.83 -14.03 4.68
C GLU A 147 -12.47 -15.24 5.37
N ARG A 148 -12.00 -16.43 4.95
CA ARG A 148 -12.33 -17.74 5.52
C ARG A 148 -11.04 -18.37 6.04
N VAL A 149 -11.00 -18.63 7.35
CA VAL A 149 -9.86 -19.27 8.00
C VAL A 149 -10.17 -20.75 8.14
N SER A 150 -9.34 -21.61 7.54
CA SER A 150 -9.50 -23.07 7.63
C SER A 150 -8.78 -23.66 8.84
N PHE A 151 -7.59 -23.14 9.16
CA PHE A 151 -6.77 -23.53 10.31
C PHE A 151 -5.86 -22.34 10.68
N GLY A 152 -5.63 -22.09 11.98
CA GLY A 152 -4.83 -20.97 12.47
C GLY A 152 -5.09 -20.69 13.93
#